data_AF-A0A6P8J128-F1
#
_entry.id   AF-A0A6P8J128-F1
#
_cell.length_a   1.000
_cell.length_b   1.000
_cell.length_c   1.000
_cell.angle_alpha   90.00
_cell.angle_beta   90.00
_cell.angle_gamma   90.00
#
_symmetry.space_group_name_H-M   'P 1'
#
loop_
_entity.id
_entity.type
_entity.pdbx_description
1 polymer ?
#
loop_
_entity_poly.entity_id
_entity_poly.type
_entity_poly.pdbx_seq_one_letter_code
_entity_poly.pdbx_strand_id
1 'polypeptide(L)'
;MSLFHYVTYKLVVIRDKRLGVVYYAITALILLYTLIEIFVMKGYLEFDESPKGTMRILVSDHRDDPDVTQTNLSHLPPYCCNKDDMEKKSNKVRKFCGSCEAVDVQELSWPVESQMLSLMSFCKDRWQVKHKNSSLQQQNYVNIRERKYYTLDPEDVKIKIEHSIIATRFSRKSDDAIAASQRTLTGFLYDTQGNVIKRMSSNGDKKHQRGQADKLTVQELLHAAGVTSLDDISDAVNAKGKSYRRHGIVLHVVIGYYNAEKTWLGTGPIEYSYHVHRIPYADYRINQIIPVISKDVFSTIPNNPDTNNSGEDDGLQDTMETRLYRKRYGIKIEFYQSGRLGRFSFPSFLLKLVAGVGLLTLTATIVDLAALYFLPDRFQYRQYVYEESPLILKKRKEEKGKTE
;
A
#
# COMPACT_ATOMS: atom_id res chain seq x y z
N MET A 1 28.54 -38.17 46.00
CA MET A 1 28.97 -37.27 44.90
C MET A 1 29.34 -35.93 45.51
N SER A 2 30.57 -35.46 45.31
CA SER A 2 31.00 -34.14 45.80
C SER A 2 30.31 -33.04 44.99
N LEU A 3 29.75 -32.04 45.66
CA LEU A 3 29.05 -30.88 45.06
C LEU A 3 29.98 -29.99 44.21
N PHE A 4 31.31 -30.12 44.36
CA PHE A 4 32.32 -29.33 43.65
C PHE A 4 33.17 -30.17 42.70
N HIS A 5 32.58 -31.15 42.01
CA HIS A 5 33.28 -31.92 40.99
C HIS A 5 33.14 -31.27 39.61
N TYR A 6 34.24 -30.75 39.06
CA TYR A 6 34.28 -30.18 37.70
C TYR A 6 34.84 -31.21 36.71
N VAL A 7 34.02 -31.62 35.75
CA VAL A 7 34.41 -32.57 34.70
C VAL A 7 35.04 -31.80 33.56
N THR A 8 36.27 -32.16 33.17
CA THR A 8 36.93 -31.65 31.96
C THR A 8 37.21 -32.80 31.01
N TYR A 9 37.15 -32.51 29.71
CA TYR A 9 37.48 -33.48 28.68
C TYR A 9 38.98 -33.46 28.40
N LYS A 10 39.58 -34.64 28.24
CA LYS A 10 40.95 -34.78 27.73
C LYS A 10 40.95 -34.43 26.24
N LEU A 11 41.71 -33.41 25.85
CA LEU A 11 41.80 -32.93 24.47
C LEU A 11 43.07 -33.46 23.80
N VAL A 12 42.99 -33.78 22.51
CA VAL A 12 44.13 -34.16 21.66
C VAL A 12 44.43 -33.00 20.71
N VAL A 13 45.64 -32.46 20.76
CA VAL A 13 46.05 -31.35 19.90
C VAL A 13 46.80 -31.88 18.69
N ILE A 14 46.16 -31.82 17.51
CA ILE A 14 46.76 -32.24 16.25
C ILE A 14 47.49 -31.04 15.60
N ARG A 15 48.80 -31.20 15.34
CA ARG A 15 49.63 -30.18 14.67
C ARG A 15 49.87 -30.50 13.20
N ASP A 16 48.82 -30.42 12.38
CA ASP A 16 48.92 -30.53 10.92
C ASP A 16 48.50 -29.20 10.26
N LYS A 17 49.35 -28.70 9.35
CA LYS A 17 49.10 -27.48 8.57
C LYS A 17 47.86 -27.60 7.69
N ARG A 18 47.58 -28.78 7.12
CA ARG A 18 46.44 -28.98 6.22
C ARG A 18 45.13 -28.86 6.99
N LEU A 19 45.02 -29.56 8.13
CA LEU A 19 43.90 -29.44 9.06
C LEU A 19 43.72 -28.00 9.57
N GLY A 20 44.83 -27.37 9.96
CA GLY A 20 44.82 -26.01 10.48
C GLY A 20 44.26 -25.00 9.45
N VAL A 21 44.71 -25.09 8.19
CA VAL A 21 44.19 -24.23 7.11
C VAL A 21 42.69 -24.45 6.92
N VAL A 22 42.22 -25.70 6.88
CA VAL A 22 40.79 -26.01 6.74
C VAL A 22 39.99 -25.46 7.93
N TYR A 23 40.46 -25.68 9.16
CA TYR A 23 39.82 -25.17 10.38
C TYR A 23 39.69 -23.64 10.35
N TYR A 24 40.78 -22.92 10.09
CA TYR A 24 40.76 -21.45 10.06
C TYR A 24 39.97 -20.90 8.88
N ALA A 25 39.98 -21.55 7.71
CA ALA A 25 39.18 -21.14 6.57
C ALA A 25 37.66 -21.25 6.86
N ILE A 26 37.21 -22.38 7.41
CA ILE A 26 35.81 -22.58 7.78
C ILE A 26 35.41 -21.63 8.91
N THR A 27 36.27 -21.47 9.93
CA THR A 27 36.05 -20.53 11.03
C THR A 27 35.89 -19.10 10.52
N ALA A 28 36.78 -18.65 9.63
CA ALA A 28 36.70 -17.32 9.03
C ALA A 28 35.43 -17.12 8.21
N LEU A 29 35.00 -18.15 7.45
CA LEU A 29 33.75 -18.12 6.70
C LEU A 29 32.53 -17.98 7.60
N ILE A 30 32.48 -18.75 8.70
CA ILE A 30 31.38 -18.68 9.68
C ILE A 30 31.39 -17.32 10.39
N LEU A 31 32.54 -16.81 10.80
CA LEU A 31 32.66 -15.48 11.39
C LEU A 31 32.18 -14.40 10.41
N LEU A 32 32.59 -14.46 9.14
CA LEU A 32 32.12 -13.53 8.12
C LEU A 32 30.60 -13.60 7.93
N TYR A 33 30.05 -14.82 7.83
CA TYR A 33 28.61 -15.04 7.71
C TYR A 33 27.83 -14.44 8.88
N THR A 34 28.25 -14.72 10.11
CA THR A 34 27.59 -14.18 11.33
C THR A 34 27.70 -12.66 11.41
N LEU A 35 28.83 -12.07 11.01
CA LEU A 35 28.99 -10.61 10.95
C LEU A 35 28.06 -10.00 9.91
N ILE A 36 27.91 -10.60 8.73
CA ILE A 36 26.96 -10.15 7.70
C ILE A 36 25.53 -10.23 8.24
N GLU A 37 25.15 -11.32 8.91
CA GLU A 37 23.82 -11.47 9.48
C GLU A 37 23.52 -10.42 10.58
N ILE A 38 24.50 -10.09 11.41
CA ILE A 38 24.34 -9.09 12.46
C ILE A 38 24.30 -7.69 11.85
N PHE A 39 25.28 -7.31 11.04
CA PHE A 39 25.44 -5.91 10.59
C PHE A 39 24.64 -5.57 9.33
N VAL A 40 24.64 -6.45 8.32
CA VAL A 40 23.97 -6.19 7.04
C VAL A 40 22.47 -6.52 7.14
N MET A 41 22.14 -7.71 7.67
CA MET A 41 20.74 -8.11 7.86
C MET A 41 20.10 -7.51 9.12
N LYS A 42 20.86 -6.73 9.90
CA LYS A 42 20.40 -6.05 11.12
C LYS A 42 19.72 -7.01 12.09
N GLY A 43 20.26 -8.22 12.27
CA GLY A 43 19.70 -9.25 13.14
C GLY A 43 19.59 -8.87 14.62
N TYR A 44 20.24 -7.78 15.04
CA TYR A 44 20.11 -7.16 16.37
C TYR A 44 18.84 -6.31 16.55
N LEU A 45 18.11 -6.03 15.46
CA LEU A 45 16.83 -5.33 15.49
C LEU A 45 15.68 -6.34 15.58
N GLU A 46 14.74 -6.06 16.47
CA GLU A 46 13.41 -6.66 16.43
C GLU A 46 12.52 -5.81 15.53
N PHE A 47 11.75 -6.44 14.64
CA PHE A 47 10.88 -5.75 13.69
C PHE A 47 9.39 -6.00 13.99
N ASP A 48 8.60 -4.93 13.85
CA ASP A 48 7.15 -4.99 13.73
C ASP A 48 6.78 -4.89 12.24
N GLU A 49 6.23 -5.97 11.68
CA GLU A 49 5.84 -6.09 10.26
C GLU A 49 4.39 -5.65 10.02
N SER A 50 3.63 -5.37 11.08
CA SER A 50 2.22 -4.96 10.99
C SER A 50 1.93 -3.77 11.91
N PRO A 51 2.58 -2.62 11.71
CA PRO A 51 2.26 -1.43 12.47
C PRO A 51 0.82 -0.98 12.13
N LYS A 52 0.08 -0.51 13.12
CA LYS A 52 -1.29 -0.03 12.94
C LYS A 52 -1.28 1.49 12.90
N GLY A 53 -2.02 2.06 11.98
CA GLY A 53 -2.14 3.51 11.89
C GLY A 53 -3.59 3.96 11.80
N THR A 54 -3.76 5.27 11.90
CA THR A 54 -5.02 5.94 11.63
C THR A 54 -4.79 6.93 10.49
N MET A 55 -5.83 7.17 9.69
CA MET A 55 -5.79 8.18 8.65
C MET A 55 -7.09 8.96 8.59
N ARG A 56 -6.98 10.18 8.09
CA ARG A 56 -8.09 11.07 7.77
C ARG A 56 -7.78 11.74 6.44
N ILE A 57 -8.74 11.65 5.53
CA ILE A 57 -8.65 12.22 4.19
C ILE A 57 -9.61 13.41 4.13
N LEU A 58 -9.14 14.52 3.61
CA LEU A 58 -9.91 15.74 3.40
C LEU A 58 -9.69 16.19 1.96
N VAL A 59 -10.75 16.61 1.28
CA VAL A 59 -10.68 17.11 -0.09
C VAL A 59 -10.93 18.61 -0.07
N SER A 60 -10.17 19.36 -0.85
CA SER A 60 -10.33 20.80 -1.03
C SER A 60 -10.20 21.14 -2.50
N ASP A 61 -11.04 22.04 -2.99
CA ASP A 61 -10.91 22.58 -4.33
C ASP A 61 -9.74 23.58 -4.39
N HIS A 62 -9.10 23.69 -5.55
CA HIS A 62 -8.19 24.78 -5.84
C HIS A 62 -8.90 26.15 -5.82
N ARG A 63 -10.20 26.17 -6.15
CA ARG A 63 -11.04 27.38 -6.21
C ARG A 63 -11.39 27.98 -4.84
N ASP A 64 -11.29 27.20 -3.78
CA ASP A 64 -11.58 27.65 -2.40
C ASP A 64 -10.35 28.27 -1.71
N ASP A 65 -9.19 28.30 -2.38
CA ASP A 65 -7.94 28.82 -1.85
C ASP A 65 -7.89 30.36 -1.99
N PRO A 66 -7.89 31.14 -0.89
CA PRO A 66 -7.99 32.59 -0.93
C PRO A 66 -6.78 33.29 -1.57
N ASP A 67 -5.65 32.59 -1.72
CA ASP A 67 -4.42 33.11 -2.33
C ASP A 67 -4.39 32.98 -3.86
N VAL A 68 -5.37 32.31 -4.47
CA VAL A 68 -5.46 32.16 -5.92
C VAL A 68 -6.29 33.31 -6.50
N THR A 69 -5.61 34.36 -6.96
CA THR A 69 -6.20 35.31 -7.90
C THR A 69 -6.67 34.55 -9.13
N GLN A 70 -7.94 34.75 -9.52
CA GLN A 70 -8.59 34.16 -10.70
C GLN A 70 -7.72 34.34 -11.95
N THR A 71 -6.79 33.43 -12.17
CA THR A 71 -5.87 33.48 -13.29
C THR A 71 -6.57 32.81 -14.47
N ASN A 72 -7.17 33.65 -15.32
CA ASN A 72 -7.60 33.37 -16.68
C ASN A 72 -8.29 32.01 -16.88
N LEU A 73 -9.52 31.90 -16.38
CA LEU A 73 -10.54 30.92 -16.76
C LEU A 73 -10.90 31.05 -18.27
N SER A 74 -9.94 30.75 -19.14
CA SER A 74 -10.02 31.01 -20.58
C SER A 74 -9.68 29.81 -21.44
N HIS A 75 -9.19 28.72 -20.84
CA HIS A 75 -8.94 27.48 -21.55
C HIS A 75 -9.94 26.40 -21.12
N LEU A 76 -10.98 26.21 -21.92
CA LEU A 76 -11.94 25.13 -21.72
C LEU A 76 -11.23 23.78 -21.93
N PRO A 77 -11.32 22.80 -21.00
CA PRO A 77 -10.65 21.51 -21.15
C PRO A 77 -11.07 20.78 -22.44
N PRO A 78 -10.19 19.96 -23.05
CA PRO A 78 -10.43 19.38 -24.38
C PRO A 78 -11.62 18.42 -24.45
N TYR A 79 -12.11 17.94 -23.30
CA TYR A 79 -13.28 17.07 -23.17
C TYR A 79 -14.60 17.84 -22.99
N CYS A 80 -14.53 19.15 -22.79
CA CYS A 80 -15.66 20.05 -22.67
C CYS A 80 -15.95 20.71 -24.02
N CYS A 81 -17.21 20.64 -24.48
CA CYS A 81 -17.65 21.31 -25.70
C CYS A 81 -18.84 22.22 -25.41
N ASN A 82 -18.86 23.40 -26.01
CA ASN A 82 -20.04 24.26 -26.07
C ASN A 82 -21.10 23.62 -26.97
N LYS A 83 -22.36 24.00 -26.77
CA LYS A 83 -23.50 23.47 -27.56
C LYS A 83 -23.30 23.68 -29.07
N ASP A 84 -22.70 24.80 -29.46
CA ASP A 84 -22.43 25.16 -30.86
C ASP A 84 -21.33 24.28 -31.51
N ASP A 85 -20.42 23.72 -30.71
CA ASP A 85 -19.35 22.82 -31.17
C ASP A 85 -19.81 21.37 -31.29
N MET A 86 -20.86 20.99 -30.55
CA MET A 86 -21.44 19.64 -30.63
C MET A 86 -22.16 19.40 -31.96
N GLU A 87 -22.70 20.46 -32.58
CA GLU A 87 -23.46 20.37 -33.82
C GLU A 87 -22.57 20.31 -35.08
N LYS A 88 -21.39 20.95 -35.04
CA LYS A 88 -20.47 21.05 -36.19
C LYS A 88 -19.51 19.86 -36.38
N LYS A 89 -19.34 18.99 -35.38
CA LYS A 89 -18.30 17.93 -35.35
C LYS A 89 -18.76 16.53 -35.77
N SER A 90 -19.90 16.39 -36.45
CA SER A 90 -20.39 15.09 -36.94
C SER A 90 -19.50 14.44 -38.02
N ASN A 91 -18.62 15.20 -38.70
CA ASN A 91 -18.02 14.75 -39.95
C ASN A 91 -16.48 14.59 -40.05
N LYS A 92 -15.66 14.74 -38.99
CA LYS A 92 -14.24 14.30 -39.07
C LYS A 92 -13.60 14.15 -37.68
N VAL A 93 -13.10 12.93 -37.41
CA VAL A 93 -12.34 12.47 -36.23
C VAL A 93 -13.10 12.58 -34.89
N ARG A 94 -13.57 11.43 -34.38
CA ARG A 94 -14.35 11.27 -33.13
C ARG A 94 -13.54 11.67 -31.88
N LYS A 95 -13.38 12.96 -31.61
CA LYS A 95 -12.97 13.44 -30.29
C LYS A 95 -14.23 13.49 -29.40
N PHE A 96 -14.36 12.55 -28.46
CA PHE A 96 -15.53 12.44 -27.58
C PHE A 96 -15.56 13.57 -26.53
N CYS A 97 -16.07 14.74 -26.90
CA CYS A 97 -16.38 15.80 -25.94
C CYS A 97 -17.85 15.79 -25.49
N GLY A 98 -18.17 16.43 -24.37
CA GLY A 98 -19.54 16.52 -23.84
C GLY A 98 -19.78 17.79 -23.01
N SER A 99 -20.97 17.89 -22.43
CA SER A 99 -21.32 18.96 -21.48
C SER A 99 -20.43 18.85 -20.25
N CYS A 100 -19.93 19.97 -19.74
CA CYS A 100 -19.19 20.04 -18.49
C CYS A 100 -19.95 20.84 -17.44
N GLU A 101 -19.79 20.46 -16.19
CA GLU A 101 -20.40 21.12 -15.05
C GLU A 101 -19.37 21.28 -13.94
N ALA A 102 -19.34 22.48 -13.34
CA ALA A 102 -18.60 22.73 -12.12
C ALA A 102 -19.39 22.12 -10.96
N VAL A 103 -18.77 21.17 -10.26
CA VAL A 103 -19.38 20.46 -9.14
C VAL A 103 -18.68 20.87 -7.85
N ASP A 104 -19.43 20.94 -6.76
CA ASP A 104 -18.90 21.20 -5.42
C ASP A 104 -18.08 20.02 -4.89
N VAL A 105 -17.15 20.26 -3.97
CA VAL A 105 -16.23 19.26 -3.40
C VAL A 105 -16.97 18.11 -2.74
N GLN A 106 -18.04 18.40 -1.98
CA GLN A 106 -18.81 17.36 -1.29
C GLN A 106 -19.49 16.42 -2.29
N GLU A 107 -20.01 16.99 -3.37
CA GLU A 107 -20.70 16.25 -4.41
C GLU A 107 -19.71 15.51 -5.34
N LEU A 108 -18.52 16.09 -5.54
CA LEU A 108 -17.42 15.49 -6.29
C LEU A 108 -16.83 14.28 -5.58
N SER A 109 -16.66 14.36 -4.25
CA SER A 109 -15.98 13.36 -3.41
C SER A 109 -16.90 12.24 -2.88
N TRP A 110 -18.17 12.22 -3.28
CA TRP A 110 -19.14 11.24 -2.80
C TRP A 110 -18.92 9.84 -3.45
N PRO A 111 -19.00 8.74 -2.68
CA PRO A 111 -19.12 8.68 -1.23
C PRO A 111 -17.77 8.88 -0.54
N VAL A 112 -17.80 9.48 0.65
CA VAL A 112 -16.60 9.66 1.48
C VAL A 112 -16.51 8.49 2.46
N GLU A 113 -15.43 7.72 2.37
CA GLU A 113 -15.10 6.64 3.30
C GLU A 113 -13.77 6.97 4.01
N SER A 114 -13.43 6.24 5.08
CA SER A 114 -12.24 6.55 5.90
C SER A 114 -10.91 6.26 5.20
N GLN A 115 -10.88 5.25 4.32
CA GLN A 115 -9.68 4.78 3.60
C GLN A 115 -9.85 4.85 2.07
N MET A 116 -11.01 5.30 1.60
CA MET A 116 -11.32 5.39 0.19
C MET A 116 -11.86 6.78 -0.13
N LEU A 117 -11.35 7.33 -1.22
CA LEU A 117 -11.83 8.57 -1.81
C LEU A 117 -12.34 8.27 -3.22
N SER A 118 -13.56 8.69 -3.51
CA SER A 118 -14.19 8.60 -4.83
C SER A 118 -14.30 10.00 -5.43
N LEU A 119 -13.62 10.28 -6.54
CA LEU A 119 -13.73 11.56 -7.24
C LEU A 119 -14.45 11.39 -8.57
N MET A 120 -15.57 12.06 -8.72
CA MET A 120 -16.39 11.97 -9.93
C MET A 120 -15.78 12.73 -11.10
N SER A 121 -15.47 12.03 -12.19
CA SER A 121 -15.00 12.62 -13.45
C SER A 121 -16.10 12.68 -14.51
N PHE A 122 -17.07 11.77 -14.47
CA PHE A 122 -18.17 11.69 -15.42
C PHE A 122 -19.46 11.18 -14.77
N CYS A 123 -20.59 11.78 -15.13
CA CYS A 123 -21.89 11.48 -14.54
C CYS A 123 -22.96 11.19 -15.58
N LYS A 124 -23.89 10.28 -15.25
CA LYS A 124 -25.15 10.07 -15.97
C LYS A 124 -26.32 10.19 -15.01
N ASP A 125 -27.12 11.22 -15.22
CA ASP A 125 -28.33 11.47 -14.48
C ASP A 125 -29.54 10.96 -15.24
N ARG A 126 -30.38 10.19 -14.56
CA ARG A 126 -31.62 9.64 -15.10
C ARG A 126 -32.78 10.00 -14.21
N TRP A 127 -33.65 10.84 -14.73
CA TRP A 127 -34.91 11.20 -14.09
C TRP A 127 -35.89 10.08 -14.35
N GLN A 128 -36.32 9.43 -13.27
CA GLN A 128 -37.18 8.26 -13.30
C GLN A 128 -38.48 8.52 -12.58
N VAL A 129 -39.58 8.05 -13.17
CA VAL A 129 -40.90 8.09 -12.56
C VAL A 129 -41.43 6.68 -12.41
N LYS A 130 -42.09 6.43 -11.28
CA LYS A 130 -42.72 5.16 -10.97
C LYS A 130 -44.03 5.05 -11.73
N HIS A 131 -44.08 4.12 -12.68
CA HIS A 131 -45.31 3.81 -13.40
C HIS A 131 -46.04 2.68 -12.67
N LYS A 132 -47.31 2.90 -12.29
CA LYS A 132 -48.19 1.87 -11.72
C LYS A 132 -49.02 1.28 -12.86
N ASN A 133 -48.75 0.04 -13.26
CA ASN A 133 -49.65 -0.69 -14.16
C ASN A 133 -50.77 -1.32 -13.33
N SER A 134 -52.02 -1.06 -13.69
CA SER A 134 -53.21 -1.54 -12.96
C SER A 134 -53.43 -3.06 -13.03
N SER A 135 -52.70 -3.78 -13.90
CA SER A 135 -52.94 -5.20 -14.20
C SER A 135 -52.02 -6.18 -13.46
N LEU A 136 -50.88 -5.72 -12.94
CA LEU A 136 -49.92 -6.52 -12.16
C LEU A 136 -49.31 -5.56 -11.15
N GLN A 137 -49.17 -5.93 -9.89
CA GLN A 137 -48.50 -5.16 -8.81
C GLN A 137 -47.01 -4.84 -9.10
N GLN A 138 -46.57 -4.87 -10.36
CA GLN A 138 -45.23 -4.59 -10.81
C GLN A 138 -45.04 -3.08 -10.99
N GLN A 139 -44.38 -2.48 -10.01
CA GLN A 139 -44.02 -1.06 -10.00
C GLN A 139 -42.65 -0.89 -10.68
N ASN A 140 -42.63 -0.45 -11.94
CA ASN A 140 -41.40 -0.25 -12.70
C ASN A 140 -41.07 1.25 -12.83
N TYR A 141 -39.80 1.60 -12.64
CA TYR A 141 -39.30 2.95 -12.89
C TYR A 141 -38.93 3.11 -14.37
N VAL A 142 -39.52 4.09 -15.04
CA VAL A 142 -39.22 4.42 -16.45
C VAL A 142 -38.39 5.70 -16.49
N ASN A 143 -37.37 5.73 -17.38
CA ASN A 143 -36.55 6.93 -17.58
C ASN A 143 -37.30 7.93 -18.46
N ILE A 144 -37.49 9.15 -17.96
CA ILE A 144 -38.08 10.25 -18.74
C ILE A 144 -36.98 11.08 -19.41
N ARG A 145 -35.89 11.34 -18.68
CA ARG A 145 -34.79 12.18 -19.16
C ARG A 145 -33.46 11.56 -18.77
N GLU A 146 -32.48 11.63 -19.67
CA GLU A 146 -31.09 11.27 -19.37
C GLU A 146 -30.17 12.46 -19.69
N ARG A 147 -29.33 12.86 -18.74
CA ARG A 147 -28.30 13.89 -18.90
C ARG A 147 -26.94 13.27 -18.64
N LYS A 148 -25.95 13.64 -19.45
CA LYS A 148 -24.56 13.15 -19.34
C LYS A 148 -23.64 14.35 -19.31
N TYR A 149 -22.76 14.42 -18.32
CA TYR A 149 -21.84 15.54 -18.17
C TYR A 149 -20.52 15.09 -17.53
N TYR A 150 -19.46 15.82 -17.83
CA TYR A 150 -18.15 15.70 -17.20
C TYR A 150 -18.00 16.71 -16.08
N THR A 151 -17.20 16.37 -15.08
CA THR A 151 -16.79 17.34 -14.06
C THR A 151 -15.63 18.17 -14.58
N LEU A 152 -15.62 19.46 -14.22
CA LEU A 152 -14.53 20.36 -14.54
C LEU A 152 -13.31 20.05 -13.67
N ASP A 153 -12.16 19.86 -14.31
CA ASP A 153 -10.81 19.64 -13.73
C ASP A 153 -10.74 18.82 -12.42
N PRO A 154 -11.24 17.56 -12.41
CA PRO A 154 -11.08 16.67 -11.25
C PRO A 154 -9.61 16.34 -10.91
N GLU A 155 -8.67 16.58 -11.84
CA GLU A 155 -7.23 16.39 -11.66
C GLU A 155 -6.56 17.44 -10.76
N ASP A 156 -7.10 18.66 -10.70
CA ASP A 156 -6.51 19.78 -9.95
C ASP A 156 -6.95 19.83 -8.49
N VAL A 157 -7.87 18.94 -8.11
CA VAL A 157 -8.37 18.80 -6.75
C VAL A 157 -7.24 18.44 -5.80
N LYS A 158 -7.16 19.17 -4.68
CA LYS A 158 -6.17 18.94 -3.63
C LYS A 158 -6.73 17.97 -2.59
N ILE A 159 -5.98 16.90 -2.32
CA ILE A 159 -6.24 15.93 -1.28
C ILE A 159 -5.29 16.20 -0.12
N LYS A 160 -5.88 16.47 1.05
CA LYS A 160 -5.18 16.62 2.31
C LYS A 160 -5.23 15.29 3.07
N ILE A 161 -4.08 14.71 3.33
CA ILE A 161 -3.94 13.42 4.01
C ILE A 161 -3.33 13.67 5.39
N GLU A 162 -4.04 13.25 6.43
CA GLU A 162 -3.59 13.24 7.82
C GLU A 162 -3.40 11.80 8.27
N HIS A 163 -2.21 11.40 8.70
CA HIS A 163 -1.96 10.03 9.14
C HIS A 163 -1.06 9.94 10.38
N SER A 164 -1.21 8.83 11.11
CA SER A 164 -0.37 8.47 12.24
C SER A 164 -0.13 6.97 12.28
N ILE A 165 0.96 6.55 12.89
CA ILE A 165 1.40 5.15 12.94
C ILE A 165 1.85 4.79 14.36
N ILE A 166 1.57 3.57 14.78
CA ILE A 166 2.06 2.98 16.01
C ILE A 166 2.54 1.55 15.78
N ALA A 167 3.75 1.24 16.27
CA ALA A 167 4.29 -0.11 16.29
C ALA A 167 3.62 -0.92 17.41
N THR A 168 2.58 -1.67 17.06
CA THR A 168 1.76 -2.43 18.01
C THR A 168 2.53 -3.48 18.77
N ARG A 169 3.57 -4.07 18.17
CA ARG A 169 4.43 -5.07 18.82
C ARG A 169 5.19 -4.47 20.00
N PHE A 170 5.62 -3.22 19.89
CA PHE A 170 6.41 -2.52 20.92
C PHE A 170 5.55 -1.71 21.89
N SER A 171 4.32 -1.38 21.52
CA SER A 171 3.41 -0.53 22.31
C SER A 171 2.80 -1.19 23.56
N ARG A 172 3.16 -2.42 23.92
CA ARG A 172 2.61 -3.12 25.10
C ARG A 172 3.08 -2.51 26.43
N LYS A 173 4.17 -1.74 26.45
CA LYS A 173 4.67 -1.00 27.63
C LYS A 173 4.58 0.50 27.36
N SER A 174 3.90 1.23 28.25
CA SER A 174 3.48 2.63 28.06
C SER A 174 4.61 3.62 27.71
N ASP A 175 5.81 3.42 28.25
CA ASP A 175 6.92 4.38 28.09
C ASP A 175 7.71 4.21 26.78
N ASP A 176 7.41 3.17 26.01
CA ASP A 176 8.29 2.65 24.96
C ASP A 176 7.58 2.51 23.60
N ALA A 177 6.37 3.08 23.48
CA ALA A 177 5.58 3.01 22.27
C ALA A 177 6.25 3.80 21.13
N ILE A 178 6.72 3.09 20.11
CA ILE A 178 7.20 3.70 18.87
C ILE A 178 5.96 4.14 18.09
N ALA A 179 5.61 5.42 18.23
CA ALA A 179 4.51 6.05 17.53
C ALA A 179 4.97 7.37 16.93
N ALA A 180 4.38 7.72 15.79
CA ALA A 180 4.62 9.02 15.17
C ALA A 180 3.38 9.50 14.44
N SER A 181 3.16 10.80 14.50
CA SER A 181 2.21 11.50 13.64
C SER A 181 2.96 12.07 12.46
N GLN A 182 2.32 12.14 11.31
CA GLN A 182 2.83 12.79 10.11
C GLN A 182 3.54 14.13 10.35
N ARG A 183 3.08 14.92 11.31
CA ARG A 183 3.71 16.21 11.67
C ARG A 183 5.20 16.11 12.03
N THR A 184 5.64 14.96 12.54
CA THR A 184 7.03 14.69 12.92
C THR A 184 7.77 13.84 11.90
N LEU A 185 7.05 13.24 10.95
CA LEU A 185 7.61 12.30 9.99
C LEU A 185 8.23 13.05 8.79
N THR A 186 9.08 12.35 8.04
CA THR A 186 9.54 12.79 6.72
C THR A 186 8.88 11.92 5.66
N GLY A 187 8.30 12.56 4.63
CA GLY A 187 7.51 11.86 3.61
C GLY A 187 8.07 12.04 2.20
N PHE A 188 7.87 11.03 1.36
CA PHE A 188 8.26 11.05 -0.05
C PHE A 188 7.17 10.43 -0.92
N LEU A 189 6.88 11.05 -2.06
CA LEU A 189 6.06 10.47 -3.12
C LEU A 189 6.97 9.88 -4.20
N TYR A 190 6.77 8.60 -4.49
CA TYR A 190 7.55 7.88 -5.50
C TYR A 190 6.74 7.63 -6.78
N ASP A 191 7.43 7.68 -7.91
CA ASP A 191 6.98 7.14 -9.19
C ASP A 191 7.00 5.59 -9.16
N THR A 192 6.29 4.98 -10.10
CA THR A 192 6.42 3.58 -10.54
C THR A 192 7.87 3.11 -10.72
N GLN A 193 8.79 3.99 -11.12
CA GLN A 193 10.22 3.66 -11.28
C GLN A 193 11.04 3.78 -9.99
N GLY A 194 10.44 4.22 -8.88
CA GLY A 194 11.14 4.46 -7.62
C GLY A 194 11.86 5.82 -7.54
N ASN A 195 11.62 6.72 -8.49
CA ASN A 195 12.13 8.09 -8.45
C ASN A 195 11.27 8.97 -7.53
N VAL A 196 11.90 9.88 -6.79
CA VAL A 196 11.18 10.81 -5.91
C VAL A 196 10.56 11.94 -6.74
N ILE A 197 9.22 12.01 -6.77
CA ILE A 197 8.47 13.07 -7.44
C ILE A 197 8.37 14.31 -6.55
N LYS A 198 8.00 14.07 -5.28
CA LYS A 198 7.71 15.15 -4.32
C LYS A 198 8.17 14.75 -2.93
N ARG A 199 8.87 15.66 -2.26
CA ARG A 199 9.20 15.53 -0.84
C ARG A 199 8.15 16.26 -0.03
N MET A 200 7.60 15.58 0.98
CA MET A 200 6.64 16.16 1.92
C MET A 200 7.40 16.75 3.10
N SER A 201 6.91 17.89 3.60
CA SER A 201 7.63 18.65 4.62
C SER A 201 7.80 17.85 5.89
N SER A 202 8.99 17.92 6.46
CA SER A 202 9.28 17.53 7.83
C SER A 202 9.68 18.77 8.62
N ASN A 203 9.55 18.66 9.94
CA ASN A 203 9.75 19.66 11.00
C ASN A 203 11.06 20.50 10.94
N GLY A 204 11.96 20.24 9.97
CA GLY A 204 13.24 20.93 9.74
C GLY A 204 13.30 21.92 8.56
N ASP A 205 12.31 21.97 7.65
CA ASP A 205 12.34 22.96 6.56
C ASP A 205 11.73 24.30 7.00
N LYS A 206 12.58 25.31 7.23
CA LYS A 206 12.14 26.70 7.53
C LYS A 206 11.24 27.30 6.42
N LYS A 207 11.21 26.67 5.24
CA LYS A 207 10.41 27.05 4.07
C LYS A 207 9.00 26.44 4.06
N HIS A 208 8.79 25.36 4.81
CA HIS A 208 7.52 24.63 4.89
C HIS A 208 7.10 24.50 6.35
N GLN A 209 6.27 25.46 6.79
CA GLN A 209 5.80 25.66 8.16
C GLN A 209 5.48 24.33 8.89
N ARG A 210 5.91 24.25 10.16
CA ARG A 210 5.82 23.08 11.04
C ARG A 210 4.40 22.47 11.07
N GLY A 211 4.32 21.14 10.99
CA GLY A 211 3.12 20.37 11.36
C GLY A 211 1.92 20.46 10.41
N GLN A 212 2.14 20.86 9.15
CA GLN A 212 1.10 20.83 8.13
C GLN A 212 0.84 19.40 7.64
N ALA A 213 -0.41 19.13 7.27
CA ALA A 213 -0.79 17.89 6.62
C ALA A 213 -0.33 17.89 5.15
N ASP A 214 -0.27 16.69 4.60
CA ASP A 214 0.20 16.38 3.27
C ASP A 214 -0.84 16.82 2.28
N LYS A 215 -0.46 17.69 1.35
CA LYS A 215 -1.32 18.14 0.26
C LYS A 215 -0.79 17.56 -1.04
N LEU A 216 -1.58 16.70 -1.67
CA LEU A 216 -1.28 16.09 -2.96
C LEU A 216 -2.42 16.40 -3.94
N THR A 217 -2.10 16.77 -5.17
CA THR A 217 -3.14 16.88 -6.21
C THR A 217 -3.46 15.50 -6.78
N VAL A 218 -4.65 15.36 -7.34
CA VAL A 218 -5.03 14.12 -8.04
C VAL A 218 -4.11 13.88 -9.23
N GLN A 219 -3.70 14.96 -9.93
CA GLN A 219 -2.73 14.90 -11.01
C GLN A 219 -1.37 14.33 -10.56
N GLU A 220 -0.87 14.73 -9.38
CA GLU A 220 0.37 14.19 -8.82
C GLU A 220 0.26 12.68 -8.55
N LEU A 221 -0.90 12.22 -8.05
CA LEU A 221 -1.16 10.79 -7.82
C LEU A 221 -1.28 10.00 -9.14
N LEU A 222 -1.94 10.56 -10.16
CA LEU A 222 -2.05 9.96 -11.48
C LEU A 222 -0.67 9.80 -12.13
N HIS A 223 0.15 10.85 -12.08
CA HIS A 223 1.52 10.81 -12.58
C HIS A 223 2.38 9.78 -11.82
N ALA A 224 2.26 9.73 -10.49
CA ALA A 224 2.93 8.71 -9.67
C ALA A 224 2.51 7.28 -10.01
N ALA A 225 1.28 7.07 -10.49
CA ALA A 225 0.78 5.80 -10.97
C ALA A 225 1.18 5.46 -12.43
N GLY A 226 1.92 6.33 -13.11
CA GLY A 226 2.26 6.19 -14.52
C GLY A 226 1.12 6.51 -15.49
N VAL A 227 0.13 7.30 -15.06
CA VAL A 227 -1.00 7.74 -15.90
C VAL A 227 -0.77 9.19 -16.35
N THR A 228 -0.64 9.39 -17.65
CA THR A 228 -0.39 10.70 -18.26
C THR A 228 -1.63 11.59 -18.28
N SER A 229 -2.79 11.03 -18.64
CA SER A 229 -4.05 11.76 -18.68
C SER A 229 -5.24 10.85 -18.42
N LEU A 230 -6.33 11.40 -17.87
CA LEU A 230 -7.61 10.69 -17.79
C LEU A 230 -8.28 10.54 -19.15
N ASP A 231 -7.84 11.27 -20.18
CA ASP A 231 -8.40 11.17 -21.53
C ASP A 231 -7.84 10.00 -22.34
N ASP A 232 -6.81 9.32 -21.80
CA ASP A 232 -6.26 8.09 -22.36
C ASP A 232 -7.29 6.95 -22.33
N ILE A 233 -7.18 6.04 -23.31
CA ILE A 233 -8.11 4.92 -23.48
C ILE A 233 -8.01 3.98 -22.28
N SER A 234 -9.15 3.67 -21.68
CA SER A 234 -9.23 2.74 -20.56
C SER A 234 -9.03 1.30 -21.02
N ASP A 235 -8.18 0.59 -20.29
CA ASP A 235 -7.90 -0.84 -20.39
C ASP A 235 -8.99 -1.72 -19.75
N ALA A 236 -9.99 -1.13 -19.07
CA ALA A 236 -11.02 -1.91 -18.40
C ALA A 236 -11.91 -2.71 -19.36
N VAL A 237 -12.26 -3.93 -18.98
CA VAL A 237 -13.05 -4.88 -19.79
C VAL A 237 -14.39 -4.28 -20.23
N ASN A 238 -15.02 -3.49 -19.35
CA ASN A 238 -16.31 -2.87 -19.60
C ASN A 238 -16.25 -1.54 -20.37
N ALA A 239 -15.05 -1.00 -20.63
CA ALA A 239 -14.87 0.34 -21.15
C ALA A 239 -15.33 0.49 -22.60
N LYS A 240 -15.18 -0.58 -23.40
CA LYS A 240 -15.49 -0.59 -24.84
C LYS A 240 -14.81 0.57 -25.59
N GLY A 241 -13.51 0.78 -25.33
CA GLY A 241 -12.69 1.82 -25.98
C GLY A 241 -12.96 3.26 -25.51
N LYS A 242 -13.52 3.44 -24.31
CA LYS A 242 -13.72 4.77 -23.70
C LYS A 242 -12.52 5.16 -22.84
N SER A 243 -12.34 6.47 -22.61
CA SER A 243 -11.28 6.97 -21.75
C SER A 243 -11.48 6.67 -20.27
N TYR A 244 -10.41 6.75 -19.48
CA TYR A 244 -10.47 6.66 -18.02
C TYR A 244 -11.43 7.69 -17.42
N ARG A 245 -11.50 8.91 -17.98
CA ARG A 245 -12.45 9.95 -17.55
C ARG A 245 -13.90 9.48 -17.63
N ARG A 246 -14.27 8.72 -18.67
CA ARG A 246 -15.65 8.31 -18.92
C ARG A 246 -16.03 6.98 -18.26
N HIS A 247 -15.05 6.14 -17.92
CA HIS A 247 -15.29 4.81 -17.38
C HIS A 247 -14.75 4.57 -15.97
N GLY A 248 -13.93 5.48 -15.47
CA GLY A 248 -13.30 5.42 -14.17
C GLY A 248 -11.95 4.72 -14.17
N ILE A 249 -11.22 4.90 -13.09
CA ILE A 249 -9.89 4.35 -12.84
C ILE A 249 -9.76 4.03 -11.34
N VAL A 250 -9.00 3.00 -11.01
CA VAL A 250 -8.73 2.61 -9.62
C VAL A 250 -7.24 2.79 -9.32
N LEU A 251 -6.96 3.62 -8.32
CA LEU A 251 -5.64 3.87 -7.76
C LEU A 251 -5.54 3.26 -6.37
N HIS A 252 -4.45 2.58 -6.12
CA HIS A 252 -4.09 1.97 -4.86
C HIS A 252 -2.85 2.67 -4.31
N VAL A 253 -3.00 3.36 -3.18
CA VAL A 253 -1.96 4.16 -2.53
C VAL A 253 -1.49 3.44 -1.29
N VAL A 254 -0.23 2.99 -1.29
CA VAL A 254 0.42 2.41 -0.11
C VAL A 254 1.24 3.48 0.60
N ILE A 255 0.95 3.70 1.87
CA ILE A 255 1.76 4.50 2.79
C ILE A 255 2.68 3.54 3.56
N GLY A 256 3.93 3.46 3.13
CA GLY A 256 4.96 2.59 3.70
C GLY A 256 5.78 3.30 4.78
N TYR A 257 5.83 2.77 6.01
CA TYR A 257 6.61 3.34 7.13
C TYR A 257 7.89 2.55 7.43
N TYR A 258 9.01 3.25 7.56
CA TYR A 258 10.33 2.64 7.77
C TYR A 258 11.18 3.51 8.68
N ASN A 259 12.04 2.91 9.49
CA ASN A 259 12.99 3.65 10.34
C ASN A 259 14.40 3.04 10.36
N ALA A 260 14.56 1.82 9.85
CA ALA A 260 15.81 1.10 9.93
C ALA A 260 16.55 1.03 8.60
N GLU A 261 15.89 1.19 7.44
CA GLU A 261 16.47 0.83 6.15
C GLU A 261 17.66 1.72 5.75
N LYS A 262 17.50 3.05 5.86
CA LYS A 262 18.52 4.02 5.41
C LYS A 262 19.71 4.16 6.36
N THR A 263 19.56 3.80 7.63
CA THR A 263 20.62 3.97 8.62
C THR A 263 21.58 2.78 8.59
N TRP A 264 22.89 3.03 8.51
CA TRP A 264 23.91 1.96 8.55
C TRP A 264 23.85 1.15 9.86
N LEU A 265 23.77 1.85 11.01
CA LEU A 265 23.74 1.23 12.33
C LEU A 265 22.51 1.70 13.12
N GLY A 266 21.75 0.76 13.69
CA GLY A 266 20.61 1.07 14.53
C GLY A 266 19.37 1.53 13.74
N THR A 267 18.61 2.44 14.34
CA THR A 267 17.35 2.96 13.81
C THR A 267 17.42 4.49 13.72
N GLY A 268 16.96 5.05 12.60
CA GLY A 268 16.78 6.49 12.42
C GLY A 268 15.37 6.97 12.82
N PRO A 269 15.04 8.24 12.54
CA PRO A 269 13.66 8.72 12.66
C PRO A 269 12.75 7.93 11.71
N ILE A 270 11.47 7.84 12.05
CA ILE A 270 10.49 7.18 11.19
C ILE A 270 10.27 8.06 9.95
N GLU A 271 10.36 7.45 8.78
CA GLU A 271 10.05 8.02 7.49
C GLU A 271 8.86 7.28 6.88
N TYR A 272 8.16 7.93 5.96
CA TYR A 272 7.10 7.31 5.19
C TYR A 272 7.21 7.62 3.70
N SER A 273 6.56 6.77 2.92
CA SER A 273 6.59 6.80 1.46
C SER A 273 5.21 6.52 0.90
N TYR A 274 4.79 7.32 -0.07
CA TYR A 274 3.60 7.04 -0.88
C TYR A 274 4.03 6.30 -2.15
N HIS A 275 3.49 5.11 -2.34
CA HIS A 275 3.59 4.34 -3.58
C HIS A 275 2.20 4.24 -4.19
N VAL A 276 2.03 4.78 -5.39
CA VAL A 276 0.75 4.79 -6.09
C VAL A 276 0.80 3.78 -7.22
N HIS A 277 -0.18 2.88 -7.25
CA HIS A 277 -0.32 1.88 -8.30
C HIS A 277 -1.70 1.95 -8.92
N ARG A 278 -1.77 1.98 -10.25
CA ARG A 278 -3.02 1.74 -10.96
C ARG A 278 -3.34 0.25 -10.92
N ILE A 279 -4.59 -0.10 -10.62
CA ILE A 279 -5.06 -1.48 -10.78
C ILE A 279 -5.45 -1.69 -12.25
N PRO A 280 -4.77 -2.57 -13.00
CA PRO A 280 -5.06 -2.77 -14.42
C PRO A 280 -6.41 -3.45 -14.62
N TYR A 281 -7.05 -3.17 -15.75
CA TYR A 281 -8.35 -3.75 -16.15
C TYR A 281 -9.55 -3.46 -15.24
N ALA A 282 -9.41 -2.59 -14.23
CA ALA A 282 -10.47 -2.24 -13.28
C ALA A 282 -11.16 -0.92 -13.64
N ASP A 283 -12.50 -0.93 -13.71
CA ASP A 283 -13.34 0.28 -13.78
C ASP A 283 -13.96 0.64 -12.43
N TYR A 284 -14.14 1.94 -12.17
CA TYR A 284 -14.86 2.41 -10.99
C TYR A 284 -16.14 3.14 -11.36
N ARG A 285 -17.25 2.65 -10.80
CA ARG A 285 -18.57 3.25 -10.97
C ARG A 285 -19.41 3.05 -9.72
N ILE A 286 -20.18 4.06 -9.35
CA ILE A 286 -21.15 3.98 -8.26
C ILE A 286 -22.51 4.53 -8.69
N ASN A 287 -23.58 3.90 -8.22
CA ASN A 287 -24.94 4.35 -8.46
C ASN A 287 -25.50 4.97 -7.18
N GLN A 288 -26.15 6.12 -7.31
CA GLN A 288 -26.81 6.83 -6.23
C GLN A 288 -28.27 7.06 -6.62
N ILE A 289 -29.16 6.89 -5.65
CA ILE A 289 -30.58 7.21 -5.79
C ILE A 289 -30.85 8.43 -4.94
N ILE A 290 -31.30 9.51 -5.57
CA ILE A 290 -31.67 10.76 -4.90
C ILE A 290 -33.19 10.90 -5.03
N PRO A 291 -33.95 10.87 -3.91
CA PRO A 291 -35.38 11.14 -3.96
C PRO A 291 -35.59 12.60 -4.36
N VAL A 292 -36.49 12.86 -5.32
CA VAL A 292 -36.80 14.22 -5.76
C VAL A 292 -38.06 14.69 -5.05
N ILE A 293 -37.95 15.81 -4.31
CA ILE A 293 -39.00 16.30 -3.42
C ILE A 293 -39.98 17.24 -4.16
N SER A 294 -39.52 18.00 -5.17
CA SER A 294 -40.37 18.95 -5.91
C SER A 294 -40.74 18.46 -7.31
N LYS A 295 -42.03 18.63 -7.67
CA LYS A 295 -42.60 18.38 -9.01
C LYS A 295 -42.06 19.35 -10.07
N ASP A 296 -41.57 20.54 -9.67
CA ASP A 296 -41.14 21.61 -10.59
C ASP A 296 -39.85 21.26 -11.35
N VAL A 297 -39.01 20.38 -10.78
CA VAL A 297 -37.76 19.93 -11.40
C VAL A 297 -38.02 19.03 -12.62
N PHE A 298 -39.22 18.46 -12.72
CA PHE A 298 -39.65 17.60 -13.82
C PHE A 298 -40.59 18.30 -14.81
N SER A 299 -41.14 19.47 -14.49
CA SER A 299 -42.24 20.10 -15.25
C SER A 299 -41.80 20.84 -16.53
N THR A 300 -40.51 20.86 -16.88
CA THR A 300 -40.05 21.28 -18.21
C THR A 300 -40.25 20.16 -19.26
N ILE A 301 -41.45 19.60 -19.28
CA ILE A 301 -41.99 18.91 -20.45
C ILE A 301 -42.60 20.02 -21.30
N PRO A 302 -42.35 20.10 -22.62
CA PRO A 302 -43.09 21.03 -23.47
C PRO A 302 -44.57 20.66 -23.35
N ASN A 303 -45.34 21.51 -22.68
CA ASN A 303 -46.78 21.33 -22.56
C ASN A 303 -47.35 21.20 -23.97
N ASN A 304 -48.03 20.09 -24.24
CA ASN A 304 -48.92 20.00 -25.38
C ASN A 304 -49.99 21.10 -25.18
N PRO A 305 -50.22 22.02 -26.14
CA PRO A 305 -50.97 23.26 -25.88
C PRO A 305 -52.50 23.10 -25.72
N ASP A 306 -53.01 21.87 -25.63
CA ASP A 306 -54.45 21.61 -25.83
C ASP A 306 -55.22 21.19 -24.58
N THR A 307 -54.82 21.63 -23.39
CA THR A 307 -55.66 21.42 -22.19
C THR A 307 -55.75 22.68 -21.35
N ASN A 308 -56.64 23.57 -21.79
CA ASN A 308 -57.33 24.49 -20.91
C ASN A 308 -58.29 23.66 -20.06
N ASN A 309 -58.05 23.51 -18.76
CA ASN A 309 -59.12 23.32 -17.80
C ASN A 309 -58.68 23.88 -16.44
N SER A 310 -59.48 24.84 -16.01
CA SER A 310 -59.52 25.50 -14.71
C SER A 310 -59.70 24.50 -13.56
N GLY A 311 -59.15 24.86 -12.40
CA GLY A 311 -58.93 23.97 -11.27
C GLY A 311 -60.18 23.38 -10.63
N GLU A 312 -59.94 22.24 -9.97
CA GLU A 312 -60.76 21.72 -8.88
C GLU A 312 -59.84 20.90 -7.97
N ASP A 313 -59.79 21.31 -6.72
CA ASP A 313 -59.05 20.71 -5.61
C ASP A 313 -59.87 19.49 -5.16
N ASP A 314 -59.51 18.29 -5.62
CA ASP A 314 -60.11 17.05 -5.14
C ASP A 314 -59.04 16.01 -4.79
N GLY A 315 -59.22 15.41 -3.62
CA GLY A 315 -58.26 14.57 -2.93
C GLY A 315 -57.88 13.32 -3.73
N LEU A 316 -56.67 12.83 -3.46
CA LEU A 316 -56.02 11.68 -4.09
C LEU A 316 -55.21 12.02 -5.37
N GLN A 317 -54.32 13.01 -5.26
CA GLN A 317 -53.18 13.09 -6.16
C GLN A 317 -52.28 11.87 -5.93
N ASP A 318 -52.40 10.86 -6.79
CA ASP A 318 -51.47 9.74 -6.84
C ASP A 318 -50.06 10.32 -7.02
N THR A 319 -49.31 10.38 -5.92
CA THR A 319 -47.97 10.93 -5.89
C THR A 319 -47.09 9.97 -6.68
N MET A 320 -46.98 10.21 -7.99
CA MET A 320 -46.04 9.49 -8.82
C MET A 320 -44.64 9.65 -8.19
N GLU A 321 -44.13 8.57 -7.60
CA GLU A 321 -42.82 8.60 -6.96
C GLU A 321 -41.76 8.90 -8.02
N THR A 322 -41.10 10.04 -7.87
CA THR A 322 -40.03 10.46 -8.76
C THR A 322 -38.68 10.31 -8.08
N ARG A 323 -37.67 9.92 -8.84
CA ARG A 323 -36.30 9.81 -8.34
C ARG A 323 -35.30 10.20 -9.40
N LEU A 324 -34.16 10.71 -8.94
CA LEU A 324 -32.97 10.90 -9.75
C LEU A 324 -32.04 9.72 -9.52
N TYR A 325 -31.89 8.88 -10.54
CA TYR A 325 -30.90 7.81 -10.57
C TYR A 325 -29.61 8.34 -11.19
N ARG A 326 -28.62 8.58 -10.34
CA ARG A 326 -27.32 9.14 -10.71
C ARG A 326 -26.28 8.03 -10.78
N LYS A 327 -25.64 7.89 -11.95
CA LYS A 327 -24.54 6.93 -12.15
C LYS A 327 -23.23 7.70 -12.33
N ARG A 328 -22.37 7.59 -11.33
CA ARG A 328 -21.07 8.28 -11.25
C ARG A 328 -19.97 7.34 -11.72
N TYR A 329 -19.07 7.89 -12.52
CA TYR A 329 -17.82 7.30 -12.94
C TYR A 329 -16.69 8.23 -12.49
N GLY A 330 -15.57 7.66 -12.10
CA GLY A 330 -14.60 8.45 -11.38
C GLY A 330 -13.30 7.74 -11.07
N ILE A 331 -12.46 8.46 -10.36
CA ILE A 331 -11.19 8.00 -9.81
C ILE A 331 -11.51 7.46 -8.42
N LYS A 332 -11.32 6.16 -8.21
CA LYS A 332 -11.31 5.57 -6.88
C LYS A 332 -9.87 5.53 -6.40
N ILE A 333 -9.60 6.14 -5.25
CA ILE A 333 -8.30 6.17 -4.60
C ILE A 333 -8.44 5.45 -3.26
N GLU A 334 -7.70 4.36 -3.08
CA GLU A 334 -7.76 3.54 -1.87
C GLU A 334 -6.42 3.58 -1.15
N PHE A 335 -6.44 3.92 0.14
CA PHE A 335 -5.25 4.16 0.94
C PHE A 335 -5.01 3.01 1.92
N TYR A 336 -3.80 2.46 1.88
CA TYR A 336 -3.35 1.37 2.74
C TYR A 336 -2.12 1.78 3.53
N GLN A 337 -2.14 1.52 4.83
CA GLN A 337 -0.98 1.73 5.70
C GLN A 337 -0.25 0.41 5.91
N SER A 338 1.05 0.39 5.63
CA SER A 338 1.92 -0.76 5.83
C SER A 338 3.30 -0.27 6.25
N GLY A 339 4.12 -1.12 6.83
CA GLY A 339 5.48 -0.71 7.17
C GLY A 339 6.24 -1.75 7.96
N ARG A 340 7.54 -1.49 8.08
CA ARG A 340 8.45 -2.31 8.86
C ARG A 340 9.23 -1.39 9.80
N LEU A 341 8.86 -1.43 11.07
CA LEU A 341 9.50 -0.61 12.11
C LEU A 341 10.42 -1.49 12.95
N GLY A 342 11.70 -1.13 13.01
CA GLY A 342 12.72 -1.80 13.81
C GLY A 342 12.94 -1.12 15.16
N ARG A 343 13.31 -1.90 16.17
CA ARG A 343 13.83 -1.44 17.45
C ARG A 343 15.02 -2.30 17.85
N PHE A 344 16.05 -1.71 18.46
CA PHE A 344 17.12 -2.49 19.05
C PHE A 344 16.60 -3.41 20.16
N SER A 345 16.95 -4.69 20.09
CA SER A 345 16.56 -5.70 21.08
C SER A 345 17.78 -6.53 21.47
N PHE A 346 18.22 -6.37 22.72
CA PHE A 346 19.35 -7.15 23.26
C PHE A 346 19.12 -8.67 23.16
N PRO A 347 17.90 -9.20 23.44
CA PRO A 347 17.61 -10.61 23.20
C PRO A 347 17.84 -11.05 21.75
N SER A 348 17.40 -10.27 20.76
CA SER A 348 17.62 -10.58 19.34
C SER A 348 19.11 -10.62 18.99
N PHE A 349 19.88 -9.65 19.48
CA PHE A 349 21.33 -9.63 19.31
C PHE A 349 22.00 -10.86 19.96
N LEU A 350 21.63 -11.18 21.19
CA LEU A 350 22.16 -12.34 21.91
C LEU A 350 21.85 -13.66 21.19
N LEU A 351 20.62 -13.82 20.69
CA LEU A 351 20.23 -15.00 19.91
C LEU A 351 21.08 -15.16 18.65
N LYS A 352 21.41 -14.07 17.96
CA LYS A 352 22.31 -14.11 16.79
C LYS A 352 23.74 -14.45 17.17
N LEU A 353 24.26 -13.93 18.30
CA LEU A 353 25.57 -14.31 18.81
C LEU A 353 25.63 -15.79 19.22
N VAL A 354 24.62 -16.30 19.93
CA VAL A 354 24.54 -17.70 20.36
C VAL A 354 24.44 -18.62 19.14
N ALA A 355 23.65 -18.26 18.13
CA ALA A 355 23.58 -19.01 16.88
C ALA A 355 24.96 -19.07 16.18
N GLY A 356 25.70 -17.95 16.17
CA GLY A 356 27.06 -17.91 15.61
C GLY A 356 28.05 -18.80 16.36
N VAL A 357 28.04 -18.78 17.70
CA VAL A 357 28.85 -19.68 18.53
C VAL A 357 28.47 -21.14 18.28
N GLY A 358 27.17 -21.44 18.16
CA GLY A 358 26.68 -22.77 17.80
C GLY A 358 27.24 -23.24 16.46
N LEU A 359 27.21 -22.39 15.44
CA LEU A 359 27.73 -22.73 14.12
C LEU A 359 29.25 -22.95 14.13
N LEU A 360 30.00 -22.21 14.96
CA LEU A 360 31.45 -22.42 15.14
C LEU A 360 31.78 -23.82 15.67
N THR A 361 30.95 -24.40 16.54
CA THR A 361 31.17 -25.76 17.06
C THR A 361 31.13 -26.83 15.97
N LEU A 362 30.33 -26.60 14.91
CA LEU A 362 30.22 -27.49 13.77
C LEU A 362 31.54 -27.59 13.00
N THR A 363 32.37 -26.54 13.03
CA THR A 363 33.72 -26.56 12.43
C THR A 363 34.57 -27.69 12.98
N ALA A 364 34.55 -27.90 14.30
CA ALA A 364 35.30 -28.99 14.93
C ALA A 364 34.84 -30.35 14.40
N THR A 365 33.53 -30.57 14.29
CA THR A 365 32.99 -31.84 13.76
C THR A 365 33.38 -32.10 12.30
N ILE A 366 33.41 -31.07 11.46
CA ILE A 366 33.86 -31.18 10.06
C ILE A 366 35.36 -31.53 10.01
N VAL A 367 36.16 -30.86 10.84
CA VAL A 367 37.60 -31.08 10.90
C VAL A 367 37.94 -32.47 11.45
N ASP A 368 37.19 -32.95 12.44
CA ASP A 368 37.32 -34.31 12.98
C ASP A 368 36.95 -35.35 11.92
N LEU A 369 35.88 -35.12 11.16
CA LEU A 369 35.49 -36.01 10.07
C LEU A 369 36.55 -36.02 8.95
N ALA A 370 37.14 -34.86 8.65
CA ALA A 370 38.26 -34.76 7.72
C ALA A 370 39.50 -35.52 8.20
N ALA A 371 39.88 -35.36 9.47
CA ALA A 371 41.02 -36.04 10.08
C ALA A 371 40.85 -37.56 10.11
N LEU A 372 39.66 -38.04 10.51
CA LEU A 372 39.42 -39.46 10.79
C LEU A 372 39.07 -40.27 9.53
N TYR A 373 38.59 -39.64 8.46
CA TYR A 373 38.11 -40.35 7.28
C TYR A 373 38.80 -39.95 5.97
N PHE A 374 39.09 -38.66 5.74
CA PHE A 374 39.54 -38.17 4.42
C PHE A 374 41.06 -38.08 4.25
N LEU A 375 41.81 -37.77 5.30
CA LEU A 375 43.26 -37.58 5.18
C LEU A 375 44.04 -38.90 5.03
N PRO A 376 45.20 -38.86 4.36
CA PRO A 376 46.03 -40.05 4.15
C PRO A 376 46.51 -40.66 5.47
N ASP A 377 46.84 -39.82 6.46
CA ASP A 377 47.35 -40.22 7.78
C ASP A 377 46.23 -40.56 8.79
N ARG A 378 45.01 -40.81 8.33
CA ARG A 378 43.82 -41.12 9.15
C ARG A 378 44.04 -42.20 10.22
N PHE A 379 44.89 -43.18 9.95
CA PHE A 379 45.17 -44.27 10.90
C PHE A 379 45.93 -43.78 12.13
N GLN A 380 46.88 -42.86 11.95
CA GLN A 380 47.61 -42.25 13.07
C GLN A 380 46.66 -41.37 13.90
N TYR A 381 45.82 -40.56 13.25
CA TYR A 381 44.83 -39.75 13.96
C TYR A 381 43.85 -40.60 14.79
N ARG A 382 43.38 -41.74 14.24
CA ARG A 382 42.48 -42.66 14.97
C ARG A 382 43.13 -43.26 16.21
N GLN A 383 44.42 -43.60 16.18
CA GLN A 383 45.13 -44.15 17.33
C GLN A 383 45.29 -43.15 18.48
N TYR A 384 45.43 -41.86 18.17
CA TYR A 384 45.54 -40.83 19.21
C TYR A 384 44.18 -40.36 19.73
N VAL A 385 43.13 -40.38 18.89
CA VAL A 385 41.78 -39.94 19.27
C VAL A 385 41.01 -41.03 20.02
N TYR A 386 41.16 -42.30 19.65
CA TYR A 386 40.45 -43.42 20.27
C TYR A 386 41.39 -44.27 21.14
N GLU A 387 41.06 -44.39 22.42
CA GLU A 387 41.68 -45.36 23.34
C GLU A 387 40.80 -46.64 23.38
N GLU A 388 41.41 -47.83 23.23
CA GLU A 388 40.69 -49.10 23.39
C GLU A 388 40.21 -49.25 24.84
N SER A 389 38.95 -49.64 25.04
CA SER A 389 38.42 -49.80 26.39
C SER A 389 39.16 -50.92 27.16
N PRO A 390 39.43 -50.75 28.46
CA PRO A 390 40.15 -51.75 29.25
C PRO A 390 39.46 -53.11 29.29
N LEU A 391 38.14 -53.16 29.10
CA LEU A 391 37.36 -54.40 28.98
C LEU A 391 37.68 -55.18 27.70
N ILE A 392 37.82 -54.48 26.57
CA ILE A 392 38.19 -55.09 25.28
C ILE A 392 39.62 -55.60 25.33
N LEU A 393 40.53 -54.81 25.92
CA LEU A 393 41.92 -55.22 26.13
C LEU A 393 42.03 -56.48 26.98
N LYS A 394 41.21 -56.59 28.05
CA LYS A 394 41.17 -57.76 28.91
C LYS A 394 40.67 -59.00 28.15
N LYS A 395 39.56 -58.88 27.41
CA LYS A 395 39.00 -59.97 26.61
C LYS A 395 39.98 -60.48 25.52
N ARG A 396 40.69 -59.57 24.85
CA ARG A 396 41.70 -59.91 23.84
C ARG A 396 42.91 -60.67 24.43
N LYS A 397 43.30 -60.33 25.67
CA LYS A 397 44.36 -61.06 26.40
C LYS A 397 43.89 -62.46 26.81
N GLU A 398 42.65 -62.59 27.26
CA GLU A 398 42.03 -63.87 27.60
C GLU A 398 41.85 -64.79 26.37
N GLU A 399 41.55 -64.23 25.19
CA GLU A 399 41.47 -64.97 23.92
C GLU A 399 42.86 -65.40 23.42
N LYS A 400 43.88 -64.52 23.49
CA LYS A 400 45.26 -64.88 23.11
C LYS A 400 45.88 -65.94 24.02
N GLY A 401 45.56 -65.92 25.31
CA GLY A 401 45.99 -66.93 26.29
C GLY A 401 45.27 -68.28 26.17
N LYS A 402 44.33 -68.45 25.24
CA LYS A 402 43.66 -69.73 24.94
C LYS A 402 44.17 -70.39 23.63
N THR A 403 45.05 -69.73 22.91
CA THR A 403 45.62 -70.19 21.62
C THR A 403 47.10 -70.57 21.68
N GLU A 404 47.72 -70.46 22.87
CA GLU A 404 48.96 -71.16 23.24
C GLU A 404 48.58 -72.38 24.07
#